data_AF-A0AAD8B1C7-F1
#
_entry.id   AF-A0AAD8B1C7-F1
#
_cell.length_a   1.000
_cell.length_b   1.000
_cell.length_c   1.000
_cell.angle_alpha   90.00
_cell.angle_beta   90.00
_cell.angle_gamma   90.00
#
_symmetry.space_group_name_H-M   'P 1'
#
loop_
_entity.id
_entity.type
_entity.pdbx_description
1 polymer ?
#
loop_
_entity_poly.entity_id
_entity_poly.type
_entity_poly.pdbx_seq_one_letter_code
_entity_poly.pdbx_strand_id
1 'polypeptide(L)'
;DLANTLDVNITTIPEGSNIHWLTDGNDRTCNDNIQLKLVKVNWKQTLSIPITWIRIVVSDPASLLNLELEVVKEGESNISKCNNVSRSMRDNMTMDIRCHENIQISSLVLGGNLTFICSMYISG
;
A
#
# COMPACT_ATOMS: atom_id res chain seq x y z
N ASP A 1 -7.91 1.31 7.04
CA ASP A 1 -7.21 0.11 7.53
C ASP A 1 -7.66 -1.06 6.67
N LEU A 2 -6.71 -1.79 6.07
CA LEU A 2 -7.01 -2.92 5.18
C LEU A 2 -7.72 -4.06 5.90
N ALA A 3 -7.48 -4.22 7.21
CA ALA A 3 -8.17 -5.20 8.04
C ALA A 3 -9.69 -4.98 8.13
N ASN A 4 -10.17 -3.76 7.86
CA ASN A 4 -11.56 -3.35 8.08
C ASN A 4 -12.31 -2.93 6.80
N THR A 5 -11.65 -2.97 5.65
CA THR A 5 -12.28 -2.61 4.35
C THR A 5 -13.04 -3.79 3.75
N LEU A 6 -14.38 -3.70 3.71
CA LEU A 6 -15.27 -4.80 3.25
C LEU A 6 -15.28 -5.01 1.71
N ASP A 7 -14.63 -4.16 0.93
CA ASP A 7 -14.72 -4.16 -0.54
C ASP A 7 -13.36 -4.01 -1.25
N VAL A 8 -12.32 -4.62 -0.69
CA VAL A 8 -10.97 -4.66 -1.29
C VAL A 8 -10.58 -6.09 -1.66
N ASN A 9 -9.91 -6.22 -2.80
CA ASN A 9 -9.21 -7.43 -3.21
C ASN A 9 -7.71 -7.16 -3.27
N ILE A 10 -6.92 -7.90 -2.50
CA ILE A 10 -5.47 -7.75 -2.41
C ILE A 10 -4.82 -8.87 -3.22
N THR A 11 -3.97 -8.49 -4.17
CA THR A 11 -3.20 -9.41 -5.02
C THR A 11 -1.71 -9.12 -4.90
N THR A 12 -0.86 -10.14 -5.02
CA THR A 12 0.59 -10.03 -4.82
C THR A 12 1.39 -10.53 -6.01
N ILE A 13 2.66 -10.14 -6.10
CA ILE A 13 3.65 -10.79 -6.97
C ILE A 13 4.82 -11.29 -6.10
N PRO A 14 5.11 -12.60 -6.09
CA PRO A 14 4.40 -13.67 -6.79
C PRO A 14 2.96 -13.86 -6.29
N GLU A 15 2.10 -14.37 -7.16
CA GLU A 15 0.69 -14.64 -6.85
C GLU A 15 0.56 -15.70 -5.75
N GLY A 16 -0.48 -15.58 -4.92
CA GLY A 16 -0.76 -16.52 -3.84
C GLY A 16 0.13 -16.38 -2.61
N SER A 17 0.88 -15.27 -2.47
CA SER A 17 1.62 -14.99 -1.24
C SER A 17 0.65 -14.86 -0.06
N ASN A 18 1.05 -15.35 1.12
CA ASN A 18 0.27 -15.11 2.34
C ASN A 18 0.28 -13.61 2.66
N ILE A 19 -0.90 -13.02 2.77
CA ILE A 19 -1.10 -11.60 3.07
C ILE A 19 -1.81 -11.37 4.40
N HIS A 20 -1.97 -12.40 5.23
CA HIS A 20 -2.68 -12.27 6.51
C HIS A 20 -2.10 -11.15 7.39
N TRP A 21 -0.78 -10.96 7.35
CA TRP A 21 -0.06 -9.88 8.04
C TRP A 21 -0.48 -8.46 7.58
N LEU A 22 -1.05 -8.28 6.38
CA LEU A 22 -1.57 -6.98 5.93
C LEU A 22 -2.95 -6.66 6.50
N THR A 23 -3.68 -7.66 6.99
CA THR A 23 -5.11 -7.58 7.32
C THR A 23 -5.42 -8.02 8.74
N ASP A 24 -4.42 -8.34 9.56
CA ASP A 24 -4.61 -8.81 10.94
C ASP A 24 -4.71 -7.67 11.96
N GLY A 25 -4.51 -6.42 11.53
CA GLY A 25 -4.55 -5.23 12.38
C GLY A 25 -3.40 -5.17 13.39
N ASN A 26 -2.29 -5.88 13.16
CA ASN A 26 -1.15 -5.94 14.06
C ASN A 26 0.16 -5.49 13.39
N ASP A 27 0.63 -4.29 13.74
CA ASP A 27 1.89 -3.68 13.28
C ASP A 27 3.16 -4.52 13.55
N ARG A 28 3.06 -5.57 14.36
CA ARG A 28 4.18 -6.47 14.69
C ARG A 28 4.21 -7.76 13.88
N THR A 29 3.14 -8.10 13.17
CA THR A 29 3.14 -9.23 12.24
C THR A 29 3.66 -8.73 10.91
N CYS A 30 4.72 -9.34 10.38
CA CYS A 30 5.33 -8.89 9.13
C CYS A 30 5.32 -9.96 8.06
N ASN A 31 5.53 -9.52 6.82
CA ASN A 31 5.77 -10.40 5.69
C ASN A 31 6.95 -11.34 5.99
N ASP A 32 6.76 -12.62 5.72
CA ASP A 32 7.79 -13.66 5.78
C ASP A 32 8.29 -14.06 4.37
N ASN A 33 7.61 -13.60 3.32
CA ASN A 33 7.97 -13.89 1.94
C ASN A 33 9.02 -12.90 1.40
N ILE A 34 10.29 -13.30 1.45
CA ILE A 34 11.43 -12.54 0.90
C ILE A 34 11.36 -12.31 -0.61
N GLN A 35 10.50 -13.03 -1.34
CA GLN A 35 10.30 -12.88 -2.78
C GLN A 35 9.15 -11.93 -3.14
N LEU A 36 8.46 -11.37 -2.15
CA LEU A 36 7.37 -10.43 -2.38
C LEU A 36 7.92 -9.14 -3.02
N LYS A 37 7.45 -8.85 -4.24
CA LYS A 37 7.87 -7.68 -5.02
C LYS A 37 6.81 -6.61 -5.10
N LEU A 38 5.54 -7.01 -5.02
CA LEU A 38 4.42 -6.12 -5.28
C LEU A 38 3.21 -6.57 -4.47
N VAL A 39 2.52 -5.59 -3.89
CA VAL A 39 1.19 -5.72 -3.30
C VAL A 39 0.27 -4.74 -4.02
N LYS A 40 -0.82 -5.25 -4.59
CA LYS A 40 -1.84 -4.44 -5.26
C LYS A 40 -3.16 -4.56 -4.51
N VAL A 41 -3.71 -3.44 -4.09
CA VAL A 41 -5.04 -3.33 -3.51
C VAL A 41 -5.97 -2.83 -4.61
N ASN A 42 -7.03 -3.59 -4.88
CA ASN A 42 -8.05 -3.27 -5.88
C ASN A 42 -9.37 -3.04 -5.15
N TRP A 43 -10.01 -1.90 -5.36
CA TRP A 43 -11.38 -1.68 -4.91
C TRP A 43 -12.35 -2.23 -5.93
N LYS A 44 -13.54 -2.68 -5.50
CA LYS A 44 -14.60 -3.09 -6.42
C LYS A 44 -14.94 -1.93 -7.37
N GLN A 45 -15.26 -2.25 -8.64
CA GLN A 45 -15.45 -1.26 -9.72
C GLN A 45 -16.50 -0.17 -9.42
N THR A 46 -17.43 -0.41 -8.48
CA THR A 46 -18.45 0.55 -8.06
C THR A 46 -17.96 1.55 -7.00
N LEU A 47 -16.72 1.41 -6.53
CA LEU A 47 -16.14 2.19 -5.44
C LEU A 47 -14.78 2.71 -5.87
N SER A 48 -14.75 3.92 -6.41
CA SER A 48 -13.54 4.73 -6.44
C SER A 48 -13.38 5.40 -5.08
N ILE A 49 -12.15 5.43 -4.56
CA ILE A 49 -11.86 6.08 -3.28
C ILE A 49 -10.97 7.30 -3.48
N PRO A 50 -11.26 8.43 -2.80
CA PRO A 50 -10.27 9.47 -2.67
C PRO A 50 -9.11 8.89 -1.87
N ILE A 51 -7.89 9.25 -2.25
CA ILE A 51 -6.68 8.88 -1.50
C ILE A 51 -6.16 10.18 -0.88
N THR A 52 -6.07 10.21 0.45
CA THR A 52 -5.44 11.33 1.17
C THR A 52 -4.05 10.96 1.62
N TRP A 53 -3.87 9.83 2.31
CA TRP A 53 -2.57 9.34 2.76
C TRP A 53 -2.55 7.82 2.92
N ILE A 54 -1.33 7.28 2.89
CA ILE A 54 -1.02 5.88 3.13
C ILE A 54 0.03 5.82 4.23
N ARG A 55 -0.12 4.93 5.20
CA ARG A 55 0.91 4.66 6.20
C ARG A 55 1.46 3.27 5.99
N ILE A 56 2.78 3.19 5.96
CA ILE A 56 3.52 1.93 5.90
C ILE A 56 4.29 1.77 7.21
N VAL A 57 4.17 0.58 7.78
CA VAL A 57 4.95 0.14 8.94
C VAL A 57 5.85 -1.01 8.50
N VAL A 58 7.12 -0.96 8.90
CA VAL A 58 8.13 -1.98 8.58
C VAL A 58 8.88 -2.43 9.82
N SER A 59 9.47 -3.62 9.78
CA SER A 59 10.39 -4.11 10.82
C SER A 59 11.84 -3.68 10.60
N ASP A 60 12.20 -3.29 9.37
CA ASP A 60 13.53 -2.78 9.01
C ASP A 60 13.42 -1.37 8.39
N PRO A 61 13.86 -0.31 9.10
CA PRO A 61 13.82 1.08 8.63
C PRO A 61 14.41 1.31 7.23
N ALA A 62 15.46 0.56 6.86
CA ALA A 62 16.12 0.74 5.57
C ALA A 62 15.19 0.41 4.38
N SER A 63 14.16 -0.40 4.62
CA SER A 63 13.19 -0.78 3.59
C SER A 63 12.31 0.38 3.14
N LEU A 64 12.05 1.37 4.02
CA LEU A 64 11.22 2.54 3.70
C LEU A 64 11.79 3.40 2.57
N LEU A 65 13.11 3.40 2.40
CA LEU A 65 13.81 4.20 1.38
C LEU A 65 13.55 3.70 -0.05
N ASN A 66 13.20 2.42 -0.20
CA ASN A 66 13.06 1.76 -1.49
C ASN A 66 11.60 1.38 -1.81
N LEU A 67 10.63 2.01 -1.14
CA LEU A 67 9.21 1.78 -1.40
C LEU A 67 8.72 2.66 -2.56
N GLU A 68 8.06 2.03 -3.51
CA GLU A 68 7.42 2.69 -4.64
C GLU A 68 5.90 2.62 -4.50
N LEU A 69 5.23 3.75 -4.70
CA LEU A 69 3.79 3.86 -4.67
C LEU A 69 3.29 4.28 -6.04
N GLU A 70 2.39 3.48 -6.59
CA GLU A 70 1.71 3.74 -7.85
C GLU A 70 0.20 3.51 -7.67
N VAL A 71 -0.60 4.08 -8.57
CA VAL A 71 -2.05 4.04 -8.51
C VAL A 71 -2.63 3.80 -9.90
N VAL A 72 -3.85 3.25 -9.93
CA VAL A 72 -4.71 3.27 -11.11
C VAL A 72 -5.85 4.25 -10.81
N LYS A 73 -5.92 5.33 -11.59
CA LYS A 73 -6.95 6.36 -11.43
C LYS A 73 -8.30 5.84 -11.89
N GLU A 74 -9.37 6.41 -11.36
CA GLU A 74 -10.74 6.09 -11.79
C GLU A 74 -10.90 6.33 -13.30
N GLY A 75 -11.51 5.37 -14.00
CA GLY A 75 -11.71 5.42 -15.45
C GLY A 75 -10.46 5.10 -16.29
N GLU A 76 -9.29 4.92 -15.66
CA GLU A 76 -8.05 4.53 -16.34
C GLU A 76 -7.74 3.04 -16.16
N SER A 77 -6.99 2.48 -17.10
CA SER A 77 -6.46 1.10 -17.02
C SER A 77 -4.97 1.05 -16.70
N ASN A 78 -4.27 2.17 -16.81
CA ASN A 78 -2.82 2.22 -16.71
C ASN A 78 -2.39 2.53 -15.27
N ILE A 79 -1.30 1.90 -14.84
CA ILE A 79 -0.64 2.23 -13.59
C ILE A 79 0.15 3.53 -13.82
N SER A 80 0.02 4.47 -12.88
CA SER A 80 0.76 5.73 -12.89
C SER A 80 1.21 6.10 -11.49
N LYS A 81 2.24 6.94 -11.40
CA LYS A 81 2.66 7.51 -10.12
C LYS A 81 1.70 8.64 -9.73
N CYS A 82 1.46 8.79 -8.43
CA CYS A 82 0.89 10.03 -7.90
C CYS A 82 1.85 11.19 -8.23
N ASN A 83 1.33 12.30 -8.77
CA ASN A 83 2.13 13.51 -8.84
C ASN A 83 2.17 14.18 -7.45
N ASN A 84 3.24 14.93 -7.17
CA ASN A 84 3.41 15.64 -5.90
C ASN A 84 3.19 14.75 -4.67
N VAL A 85 4.01 13.71 -4.54
CA VAL A 85 4.01 12.85 -3.35
C VAL A 85 4.90 13.47 -2.28
N SER A 86 4.39 13.57 -1.04
CA SER A 86 5.23 13.84 0.13
C SER A 86 5.39 12.59 0.97
N ARG A 87 6.57 12.43 1.56
CA ARG A 87 6.92 11.34 2.46
C ARG A 87 7.34 11.93 3.79
N SER A 88 6.72 11.48 4.86
CA SER A 88 7.00 11.95 6.21
C SER A 88 7.23 10.75 7.12
N MET A 89 8.39 10.72 7.76
CA MET A 89 8.69 9.75 8.81
C MET A 89 7.91 10.14 10.06
N ARG A 90 7.08 9.23 10.58
CA ARG A 90 6.44 9.38 11.89
C ARG A 90 7.40 8.99 13.01
N ASP A 91 8.15 7.93 12.76
CA ASP A 91 9.22 7.39 13.60
C ASP A 91 10.22 6.65 12.69
N ASN A 92 11.07 5.78 13.25
CA ASN A 92 12.06 5.03 12.49
C ASN A 92 11.48 3.86 11.67
N MET A 93 10.28 3.37 12.00
CA MET A 93 9.65 2.20 11.40
C MET A 93 8.39 2.54 10.59
N THR A 94 7.92 3.78 10.69
CA THR A 94 6.64 4.23 10.13
C THR A 94 6.82 5.42 9.20
N MET A 95 6.32 5.29 7.97
CA MET A 95 6.27 6.36 6.97
C MET A 95 4.84 6.63 6.53
N ASP A 96 4.46 7.91 6.56
CA ASP A 96 3.25 8.40 5.90
C ASP A 96 3.63 8.90 4.49
N ILE A 97 2.95 8.36 3.47
CA ILE A 97 3.04 8.76 2.07
C ILE A 97 1.74 9.47 1.70
N ARG A 98 1.84 10.72 1.28
CA ARG A 98 0.68 11.55 0.93
C ARG A 98 0.69 11.86 -0.55
N CYS A 99 -0.41 11.56 -1.23
CA CYS A 99 -0.68 12.02 -2.59
C CYS A 99 -1.40 13.37 -2.49
N HIS A 100 -0.79 14.45 -2.98
CA HIS A 100 -1.39 15.79 -2.90
C HIS A 100 -2.40 16.08 -4.02
N GLU A 101 -2.53 15.17 -4.99
CA GLU A 101 -3.60 15.26 -5.98
C GLU A 101 -4.93 14.83 -5.36
N ASN A 102 -6.00 15.58 -5.62
CA ASN A 102 -7.36 15.13 -5.34
C ASN A 102 -7.79 14.15 -6.43
N ILE A 103 -7.32 12.91 -6.34
CA ILE A 103 -7.64 11.85 -7.29
C ILE A 103 -8.51 10.78 -6.65
N GLN A 104 -9.39 10.23 -7.47
CA GLN A 104 -10.12 9.01 -7.20
C GLN A 104 -9.33 7.85 -7.80
N ILE A 105 -9.12 6.80 -7.02
CA ILE A 105 -8.37 5.61 -7.47
C ILE A 105 -9.24 4.36 -7.41
N SER A 106 -9.01 3.46 -8.38
CA SER A 106 -9.59 2.12 -8.43
C SER A 106 -8.60 1.06 -7.96
N SER A 107 -7.30 1.37 -7.94
CA SER A 107 -6.27 0.48 -7.39
C SER A 107 -5.06 1.24 -6.87
N LEU A 108 -4.39 0.63 -5.90
CA LEU A 108 -3.13 1.08 -5.32
C LEU A 108 -2.12 -0.04 -5.45
N VAL A 109 -0.91 0.30 -5.86
CA VAL A 109 0.20 -0.62 -6.09
C VAL A 109 1.37 -0.16 -5.22
N LEU A 110 1.76 -1.01 -4.28
CA LEU A 110 2.97 -0.85 -3.51
C LEU A 110 4.03 -1.82 -4.05
N GLY A 111 5.19 -1.29 -4.41
CA GLY A 111 6.33 -2.05 -4.91
C GLY A 111 7.64 -1.69 -4.20
N GLY A 112 8.73 -2.32 -4.64
CA GLY A 112 10.07 -2.08 -4.10
C GLY A 112 10.52 -3.16 -3.12
N ASN A 113 11.21 -2.78 -2.04
CA ASN A 113 11.63 -3.74 -1.01
C ASN A 113 10.51 -3.98 0.01
N LEU A 114 9.70 -5.00 -0.24
CA LEU A 114 8.59 -5.41 0.62
C LEU A 114 8.95 -6.58 1.53
N THR A 115 10.23 -6.86 1.74
CA THR A 115 10.62 -8.00 2.60
C THR A 115 10.18 -7.79 4.06
N PHE A 116 10.24 -6.54 4.52
CA PHE A 116 10.08 -6.21 5.95
C PHE A 116 8.82 -5.40 6.24
N ILE A 117 7.86 -5.37 5.33
CA ILE A 117 6.60 -4.67 5.57
C ILE A 117 5.74 -5.45 6.58
N CYS A 118 5.11 -4.71 7.49
CA CYS A 118 4.26 -5.25 8.54
C CYS A 118 2.82 -4.80 8.41
N SER A 119 2.59 -3.52 8.11
CA SER A 119 1.23 -3.03 7.95
C SER A 119 1.14 -1.92 6.91
N MET A 120 -0.01 -1.85 6.25
CA MET A 120 -0.36 -0.81 5.30
C MET A 120 -1.75 -0.28 5.61
N TYR A 121 -1.82 1.01 5.94
CA TYR A 121 -3.07 1.71 6.17
C TYR A 121 -3.32 2.68 5.03
N ILE A 122 -4.54 2.65 4.50
CA ILE A 122 -4.99 3.56 3.45
C ILE A 122 -6.11 4.42 4.04
N SER A 123 -6.01 5.72 3.84
CA SER A 123 -7.02 6.72 4.22
C SER A 123 -7.46 7.50 3.00
N GLY A 124 -8.77 7.76 2.95
CA GLY A 124 -9.45 8.57 1.95
C GLY A 124 -10.26 9.67 2.57
#